data_AF-X0SKB8-F1
#
_entry.id   AF-X0SKB8-F1
#
_cell.length_a   1.000
_cell.length_b   1.000
_cell.length_c   1.000
_cell.angle_alpha   90.00
_cell.angle_beta   90.00
_cell.angle_gamma   90.00
#
_symmetry.space_group_name_H-M   'P 1'
#
loop_
_entity.id
_entity.type
_entity.pdbx_description
1 polymer ?
#
loop_
_entity_poly.entity_id
_entity_poly.type
_entity_poly.pdbx_seq_one_letter_code
_entity_poly.pdbx_strand_id
1 'polypeptide(L)'
;GFALTQGQTVYAAKITNDLIGISTARVGLGSTGSFVGINSTTNTSTLYFIGVGTGVYHSLKTNYDNTLIGSLSRSLVTVSTASTHGLKSDDTVNLVVQPGITTTIKVAYNDYNRRLVIDPRTFASGDVSIGNDSITIARHGYSNGQKVIHTATTSSGGLVDNGIYYATVVDKNTIKLSNNYYDAINEEPKVINITSASSGTISPINPPIKLEKNLKIYFDLSDSSLSFTDGGVSYSAFDFNLYTDPKLNNSFFTSGESADFNLSTIGRIGIDANANLTVKNVGEINRVLYYNLNPINELLNSTLKTGIIRDTTNIANSNSAILLDNPLSNQQTLVGVGSTTFSFISAVLPQKLEYTSSDGVFSYTTNSSNVEGPISNVKVEDGGFEYKTLPGISTIISNKGDNAILETKGPTIGRISKSVIQDIGFDYSVDNTL
;
A
#
# COMPACT_ATOMS: atom_id res chain seq x y z
N GLY A 1 -9.69 -24.91 39.49
CA GLY A 1 -8.91 -24.77 38.24
C GLY A 1 -8.09 -23.50 38.34
N PHE A 2 -6.89 -23.49 37.78
CA PHE A 2 -6.06 -22.29 37.68
C PHE A 2 -6.24 -21.66 36.28
N ALA A 3 -6.06 -20.35 36.16
CA ALA A 3 -6.08 -19.66 34.88
C ALA A 3 -4.69 -19.71 34.25
N LEU A 4 -4.64 -19.98 32.94
CA LEU A 4 -3.41 -19.83 32.16
C LEU A 4 -3.27 -18.37 31.74
N THR A 5 -2.08 -17.80 31.91
CA THR A 5 -1.77 -16.47 31.37
C THR A 5 -1.04 -16.59 30.03
N GLN A 6 -1.24 -15.59 29.16
CA GLN A 6 -0.55 -15.55 27.86
C GLN A 6 0.96 -15.57 28.07
N GLY A 7 1.67 -16.46 27.36
CA GLY A 7 3.13 -16.62 27.48
C GLY A 7 3.61 -17.41 28.69
N GLN A 8 2.71 -17.97 29.51
CA GLN A 8 3.10 -18.83 30.63
C GLN A 8 3.74 -20.13 30.13
N THR A 9 4.90 -20.48 30.69
CA THR A 9 5.50 -21.80 30.46
C THR A 9 4.65 -22.87 31.13
N VAL A 10 4.23 -23.87 30.36
CA VAL A 10 3.50 -25.05 30.84
C VAL A 10 4.25 -26.32 30.45
N TYR A 11 4.02 -27.37 31.23
CA TYR A 11 4.61 -28.69 31.05
C TYR A 11 3.51 -29.67 30.67
N ALA A 12 3.78 -30.51 29.67
CA ALA A 12 2.89 -31.58 29.28
C ALA A 12 3.17 -32.85 30.10
N ALA A 13 2.10 -33.51 30.55
CA ALA A 13 2.10 -34.80 31.19
C ALA A 13 1.33 -35.78 30.31
N LYS A 14 1.97 -36.88 29.91
CA LYS A 14 1.32 -37.93 29.12
C LYS A 14 0.39 -38.73 30.02
N ILE A 15 -0.92 -38.58 29.85
CA ILE A 15 -1.94 -39.35 30.61
C ILE A 15 -2.17 -40.70 29.91
N THR A 16 -2.42 -40.68 28.60
CA THR A 16 -2.48 -41.88 27.74
C THR A 16 -1.68 -41.64 26.45
N ASN A 17 -1.71 -42.57 25.49
CA ASN A 17 -1.12 -42.32 24.16
C ASN A 17 -1.81 -41.17 23.41
N ASP A 18 -3.10 -40.94 23.70
CA ASP A 18 -3.94 -39.97 22.97
C ASP A 18 -4.43 -38.81 23.87
N LEU A 19 -3.98 -38.77 25.14
CA LEU A 19 -4.39 -37.76 26.10
C LEU A 19 -3.18 -37.18 26.83
N ILE A 20 -3.03 -35.86 26.72
CA ILE A 20 -2.07 -35.07 27.48
C ILE A 20 -2.79 -34.19 28.49
N GLY A 21 -2.20 -34.05 29.68
CA GLY A 21 -2.54 -33.02 30.66
C GLY A 21 -1.49 -31.92 30.65
N ILE A 22 -1.87 -30.68 30.93
CA ILE A 22 -0.94 -29.55 31.05
C ILE A 22 -0.87 -29.06 32.50
N SER A 23 0.32 -28.67 32.94
CA SER A 23 0.58 -28.17 34.29
C SER A 23 1.50 -26.96 34.27
N THR A 24 1.36 -26.06 35.24
CA THR A 24 2.23 -24.88 35.41
C THR A 24 3.56 -25.19 36.10
N ALA A 25 3.76 -26.46 36.49
CA ALA A 25 5.01 -26.97 37.02
C ALA A 25 5.28 -28.38 36.48
N ARG A 26 6.52 -28.86 36.63
CA ARG A 26 6.88 -30.23 36.25
C ARG A 26 6.14 -31.22 37.15
N VAL A 27 5.44 -32.17 36.54
CA VAL A 27 4.70 -33.22 37.24
C VAL A 27 5.26 -34.61 36.92
N GLY A 28 5.17 -35.53 37.88
CA GLY A 28 5.50 -36.94 37.74
C GLY A 28 4.35 -37.83 38.19
N LEU A 29 4.39 -39.12 37.84
CA LEU A 29 3.40 -40.09 38.29
C LEU A 29 3.71 -40.52 39.73
N GLY A 30 2.81 -40.23 40.67
CA GLY A 30 2.94 -40.65 42.06
C GLY A 30 2.65 -42.15 42.24
N SER A 31 3.01 -42.68 43.42
CA SER A 31 2.81 -44.09 43.78
C SER A 31 1.34 -44.54 43.81
N THR A 32 0.40 -43.61 43.81
CA THR A 32 -1.05 -43.84 43.75
C THR A 32 -1.65 -43.70 42.35
N GLY A 33 -0.81 -43.53 41.31
CA GLY A 33 -1.26 -43.36 39.93
C GLY A 33 -1.81 -41.97 39.59
N SER A 34 -1.71 -41.00 40.51
CA SER A 34 -2.06 -39.59 40.25
C SER A 34 -0.82 -38.75 39.94
N PHE A 35 -0.96 -37.73 39.08
CA PHE A 35 0.11 -36.79 38.82
C PHE A 35 0.37 -35.88 40.03
N VAL A 36 1.63 -35.75 40.43
CA VAL A 36 2.09 -34.93 41.54
C VAL A 36 3.23 -34.01 41.11
N GLY A 37 3.30 -32.81 41.70
CA GLY A 37 4.37 -31.86 41.41
C GLY A 37 5.71 -32.37 41.90
N ILE A 38 6.74 -32.28 41.04
CA ILE A 38 8.11 -32.73 41.37
C ILE A 38 8.79 -31.75 42.35
N ASN A 39 8.28 -30.52 42.46
CA ASN A 39 8.71 -29.52 43.43
C ASN A 39 7.58 -29.27 44.44
N SER A 40 7.80 -29.66 45.70
CA SER A 40 6.77 -29.99 46.70
C SER A 40 6.11 -28.79 47.40
N THR A 41 5.83 -27.68 46.70
CA THR A 41 5.23 -26.48 47.32
C THR A 41 3.89 -26.07 46.75
N THR A 42 3.37 -26.73 45.70
CA THR A 42 2.06 -26.43 45.13
C THR A 42 1.29 -27.72 44.82
N ASN A 43 0.00 -27.76 45.16
CA ASN A 43 -0.92 -28.82 44.74
C ASN A 43 -1.16 -28.69 43.22
N THR A 44 -0.31 -29.31 42.42
CA THR A 44 -0.36 -29.18 40.95
C THR A 44 -1.22 -30.28 40.36
N SER A 45 -2.48 -29.98 40.04
CA SER A 45 -3.32 -30.81 39.18
C SER A 45 -2.97 -30.61 37.71
N THR A 46 -3.07 -31.63 36.88
CA THR A 46 -3.04 -31.49 35.42
C THR A 46 -4.40 -31.03 34.90
N LEU A 47 -4.42 -29.97 34.08
CA LEU A 47 -5.60 -29.61 33.29
C LEU A 47 -5.66 -30.56 32.08
N TYR A 48 -6.78 -31.24 31.86
CA TYR A 48 -7.00 -32.10 30.69
C TYR A 48 -8.13 -31.55 29.84
N PHE A 49 -8.02 -31.74 28.52
CA PHE A 49 -9.06 -31.37 27.57
C PHE A 49 -10.10 -32.49 27.51
N ILE A 50 -11.37 -32.16 27.79
CA ILE A 50 -12.47 -33.15 27.83
C ILE A 50 -13.22 -33.29 26.49
N GLY A 51 -12.71 -32.71 25.41
CA GLY A 51 -13.37 -32.76 24.11
C GLY A 51 -12.53 -32.15 22.99
N VAL A 52 -13.02 -32.28 21.75
CA VAL A 52 -12.42 -31.65 20.57
C VAL A 52 -12.57 -30.13 20.68
N GLY A 53 -11.45 -29.41 20.66
CA GLY A 53 -11.46 -27.95 20.71
C GLY A 53 -12.16 -27.36 19.48
N THR A 54 -12.92 -26.28 19.66
CA THR A 54 -13.62 -25.58 18.56
C THR A 54 -12.66 -24.85 17.60
N GLY A 55 -11.35 -24.93 17.82
CA GLY A 55 -10.33 -24.20 17.07
C GLY A 55 -10.27 -22.70 17.38
N VAL A 56 -11.15 -22.17 18.22
CA VAL A 56 -11.28 -20.72 18.48
C VAL A 56 -10.48 -20.26 19.71
N TYR A 57 -10.39 -21.06 20.77
CA TYR A 57 -9.84 -20.60 22.07
C TYR A 57 -8.57 -21.32 22.52
N HIS A 58 -8.26 -22.50 21.98
CA HIS A 58 -7.14 -23.31 22.46
C HIS A 58 -6.44 -23.98 21.28
N SER A 59 -5.26 -23.46 20.92
CA SER A 59 -4.32 -24.17 20.05
C SER A 59 -2.96 -24.25 20.74
N LEU A 60 -2.34 -25.42 20.67
CA LEU A 60 -0.95 -25.61 21.05
C LEU A 60 -0.16 -25.63 19.76
N LYS A 61 0.79 -24.71 19.60
CA LYS A 61 1.74 -24.71 18.48
C LYS A 61 3.11 -25.05 19.02
N THR A 62 3.72 -26.10 18.51
CA THR A 62 5.13 -26.38 18.80
C THR A 62 5.97 -25.25 18.20
N ASN A 63 6.70 -24.53 19.05
CA ASN A 63 7.69 -23.57 18.60
C ASN A 63 9.02 -24.33 18.45
N TYR A 64 9.43 -24.59 17.21
CA TYR A 64 10.69 -25.27 16.92
C TYR A 64 11.79 -24.22 16.79
N ASP A 65 12.87 -24.40 17.54
CA ASP A 65 14.10 -23.62 17.37
C ASP A 65 14.67 -23.86 15.96
N ASN A 66 15.28 -22.83 15.36
CA ASN A 66 15.97 -22.88 14.06
C ASN A 66 15.09 -23.37 12.88
N THR A 67 13.82 -22.98 12.83
CA THR A 67 12.96 -23.29 11.68
C THR A 67 12.76 -22.09 10.75
N LEU A 68 12.86 -22.34 9.44
CA LEU A 68 12.49 -21.37 8.42
C LEU A 68 10.96 -21.37 8.28
N ILE A 69 10.31 -20.29 8.72
CA ILE A 69 8.85 -20.15 8.61
C ILE A 69 8.55 -19.34 7.35
N GLY A 70 7.90 -19.98 6.38
CA GLY A 70 7.36 -19.31 5.19
C GLY A 70 5.85 -19.08 5.32
N SER A 71 5.35 -18.00 4.72
CA SER A 71 3.91 -17.80 4.54
C SER A 71 3.57 -17.70 3.05
N LEU A 72 2.48 -18.35 2.65
CA LEU A 72 1.94 -18.27 1.29
C LEU A 72 0.57 -17.60 1.35
N SER A 73 0.38 -16.54 0.56
CA SER A 73 -0.93 -15.90 0.39
C SER A 73 -1.32 -15.89 -1.07
N ARG A 74 -2.55 -16.31 -1.38
CA ARG A 74 -3.15 -16.25 -2.71
C ARG A 74 -4.37 -15.33 -2.68
N SER A 75 -4.44 -14.38 -3.60
CA SER A 75 -5.61 -13.51 -3.78
C SER A 75 -6.35 -13.90 -5.05
N LEU A 76 -7.56 -14.45 -4.89
CA LEU A 76 -8.47 -14.73 -5.99
C LEU A 76 -9.40 -13.53 -6.16
N VAL A 77 -9.38 -12.91 -7.33
CA VAL A 77 -10.22 -11.76 -7.67
C VAL A 77 -11.34 -12.24 -8.55
N THR A 78 -12.58 -11.94 -8.17
CA THR A 78 -13.77 -12.22 -8.98
C THR A 78 -14.37 -10.92 -9.47
N VAL A 79 -14.50 -10.81 -10.79
CA VAL A 79 -15.19 -9.70 -11.45
C VAL A 79 -16.59 -10.16 -11.82
N SER A 80 -17.58 -9.34 -11.48
CA SER A 80 -18.99 -9.56 -11.81
C SER A 80 -19.43 -8.56 -12.87
N THR A 81 -20.06 -9.05 -13.94
CA THR A 81 -20.62 -8.24 -15.03
C THR A 81 -22.13 -8.22 -14.97
N ALA A 82 -22.76 -7.14 -15.45
CA ALA A 82 -24.21 -7.01 -15.47
C ALA A 82 -24.90 -7.91 -16.52
N SER A 83 -24.15 -8.34 -17.54
CA SER A 83 -24.61 -9.19 -18.63
C SER A 83 -23.65 -10.35 -18.85
N THR A 84 -24.10 -11.36 -19.61
CA THR A 84 -23.25 -12.47 -20.01
C THR A 84 -22.17 -12.03 -20.98
N HIS A 85 -20.95 -12.56 -20.84
CA HIS A 85 -19.79 -12.10 -21.61
C HIS A 85 -19.21 -13.12 -22.60
N GLY A 86 -19.59 -14.40 -22.52
CA GLY A 86 -19.10 -15.44 -23.46
C GLY A 86 -17.62 -15.85 -23.32
N LEU A 87 -16.86 -15.20 -22.44
CA LEU A 87 -15.50 -15.60 -22.06
C LEU A 87 -15.41 -17.09 -21.70
N LYS A 88 -14.24 -17.67 -21.93
CA LYS A 88 -13.90 -19.06 -21.62
C LYS A 88 -12.67 -19.13 -20.71
N SER A 89 -12.42 -20.30 -20.13
CA SER A 89 -11.15 -20.56 -19.45
C SER A 89 -9.99 -20.26 -20.40
N ASP A 90 -8.89 -19.73 -19.85
CA ASP A 90 -7.67 -19.32 -20.57
C ASP A 90 -7.81 -18.10 -21.50
N ASP A 91 -9.00 -17.51 -21.63
CA ASP A 91 -9.12 -16.19 -22.25
C ASP A 91 -8.30 -15.16 -21.44
N THR A 92 -7.87 -14.11 -22.13
CA THR A 92 -7.20 -12.97 -21.50
C THR A 92 -8.09 -11.74 -21.55
N VAL A 93 -8.06 -10.96 -20.48
CA VAL A 93 -8.72 -9.66 -20.40
C VAL A 93 -7.70 -8.61 -20.05
N ASN A 94 -7.77 -7.44 -20.68
CA ASN A 94 -7.06 -6.25 -20.25
C ASN A 94 -8.00 -5.41 -19.40
N LEU A 95 -7.77 -5.43 -18.07
CA LEU A 95 -8.62 -4.79 -17.08
C LEU A 95 -8.12 -3.37 -16.79
N VAL A 96 -9.05 -2.43 -16.72
CA VAL A 96 -8.83 -1.05 -16.27
C VAL A 96 -9.54 -0.90 -14.93
N VAL A 97 -8.77 -0.70 -13.87
CA VAL A 97 -9.27 -0.52 -12.50
C VAL A 97 -8.78 0.83 -12.00
N GLN A 98 -9.71 1.80 -11.93
CA GLN A 98 -9.43 3.16 -11.48
C GLN A 98 -10.35 3.53 -10.31
N PRO A 99 -10.03 3.08 -9.08
CA PRO A 99 -10.84 3.42 -7.93
C PRO A 99 -10.70 4.92 -7.60
N GLY A 100 -11.81 5.64 -7.49
CA GLY A 100 -11.87 7.03 -7.02
C GLY A 100 -11.83 7.17 -5.50
N ILE A 101 -11.38 6.13 -4.78
CA ILE A 101 -11.27 6.15 -3.32
C ILE A 101 -10.06 6.99 -2.86
N THR A 102 -10.13 7.43 -1.61
CA THR A 102 -9.08 8.24 -0.99
C THR A 102 -8.14 7.34 -0.18
N THR A 103 -6.84 7.43 -0.46
CA THR A 103 -5.78 6.94 0.42
C THR A 103 -5.36 8.06 1.35
N THR A 104 -5.47 7.83 2.67
CA THR A 104 -5.03 8.78 3.69
C THR A 104 -3.66 8.38 4.24
N ILE A 105 -2.74 9.33 4.28
CA ILE A 105 -1.39 9.19 4.83
C ILE A 105 -1.30 10.17 5.99
N LYS A 106 -1.07 9.66 7.20
CA LYS A 106 -0.91 10.53 8.37
C LYS A 106 0.52 11.07 8.43
N VAL A 107 0.65 12.38 8.49
CA VAL A 107 1.93 13.07 8.68
C VAL A 107 2.03 13.54 10.13
N ALA A 108 3.17 13.30 10.76
CA ALA A 108 3.44 13.79 12.10
C ALA A 108 4.94 14.09 12.29
N TYR A 109 5.29 14.66 13.43
CA TYR A 109 6.65 15.04 13.77
C TYR A 109 7.05 14.54 15.15
N ASN A 110 8.25 13.99 15.28
CA ASN A 110 8.81 13.63 16.57
C ASN A 110 9.81 14.71 17.01
N ASP A 111 9.46 15.48 18.05
CA ASP A 111 10.28 16.58 18.57
C ASP A 111 11.61 16.13 19.15
N TYR A 112 11.63 14.99 19.84
CA TYR A 112 12.84 14.47 20.50
C TYR A 112 13.94 14.16 19.48
N ASN A 113 13.59 13.42 18.42
CA ASN A 113 14.51 13.04 17.35
C ASN A 113 14.59 14.08 16.23
N ARG A 114 13.73 15.10 16.24
CA ARG A 114 13.59 16.11 15.19
C ARG A 114 13.36 15.51 13.80
N ARG A 115 12.45 14.54 13.71
CA ARG A 115 12.18 13.77 12.48
C ARG A 115 10.73 13.86 12.06
N LEU A 116 10.54 14.02 10.75
CA LEU A 116 9.26 13.72 10.09
C LEU A 116 8.99 12.22 10.17
N VAL A 117 7.78 11.86 10.60
CA VAL A 117 7.29 10.49 10.63
C VAL A 117 5.99 10.35 9.84
N ILE A 118 5.81 9.17 9.24
CA ILE A 118 4.64 8.85 8.40
C ILE A 118 3.92 7.64 8.97
N ASP A 119 2.60 7.72 8.99
CA ASP A 119 1.68 6.69 9.50
C ASP A 119 2.11 6.08 10.83
N PRO A 120 2.25 6.87 11.92
CA PRO A 120 2.46 6.32 13.26
C PRO A 120 1.40 5.28 13.62
N ARG A 121 1.82 4.09 14.06
CA ARG A 121 0.93 2.97 14.42
C ARG A 121 1.05 2.65 15.90
N THR A 122 -0.07 2.68 16.61
CA THR A 122 -0.13 2.27 18.02
C THR A 122 -0.30 0.76 18.15
N PHE A 123 0.17 0.21 19.26
CA PHE A 123 -0.05 -1.17 19.68
C PHE A 123 -0.34 -1.23 21.18
N ALA A 124 -1.14 -2.20 21.61
CA ALA A 124 -1.45 -2.46 23.00
C ALA A 124 -0.42 -3.39 23.64
N SER A 125 -0.40 -3.46 24.98
CA SER A 125 0.46 -4.41 25.69
C SER A 125 0.18 -5.87 25.30
N GLY A 126 -1.08 -6.21 25.00
CA GLY A 126 -1.48 -7.54 24.54
C GLY A 126 -0.94 -7.91 23.16
N ASP A 127 -0.49 -6.94 22.37
CA ASP A 127 0.09 -7.16 21.05
C ASP A 127 1.58 -7.52 21.12
N VAL A 128 2.20 -7.37 22.30
CA VAL A 128 3.62 -7.65 22.55
C VAL A 128 3.80 -9.09 23.03
N SER A 129 4.58 -9.86 22.28
CA SER A 129 4.94 -11.24 22.62
C SER A 129 6.37 -11.29 23.16
N ILE A 130 6.51 -11.36 24.48
CA ILE A 130 7.80 -11.52 25.18
C ILE A 130 8.52 -12.78 24.69
N GLY A 131 7.82 -13.92 24.61
CA GLY A 131 8.42 -15.19 24.21
C GLY A 131 8.89 -15.26 22.74
N ASN A 132 8.46 -14.33 21.89
CA ASN A 132 8.84 -14.29 20.48
C ASN A 132 9.59 -13.00 20.09
N ASP A 133 9.82 -12.09 21.03
CA ASP A 133 10.41 -10.77 20.79
C ASP A 133 9.70 -9.99 19.66
N SER A 134 8.36 -10.05 19.63
CA SER A 134 7.57 -9.53 18.53
C SER A 134 6.44 -8.59 18.97
N ILE A 135 6.03 -7.71 18.07
CA ILE A 135 4.93 -6.76 18.25
C ILE A 135 3.94 -6.96 17.09
N THR A 136 2.68 -7.15 17.44
CA THR A 136 1.59 -7.31 16.47
C THR A 136 1.01 -5.94 16.12
N ILE A 137 1.14 -5.54 14.86
CA ILE A 137 0.53 -4.33 14.30
C ILE A 137 -0.15 -4.75 13.00
N ALA A 138 -1.48 -4.87 13.04
CA ALA A 138 -2.24 -5.32 11.88
C ALA A 138 -1.96 -4.44 10.65
N ARG A 139 -1.67 -5.11 9.52
CA ARG A 139 -1.40 -4.49 8.21
C ARG A 139 -0.40 -3.33 8.30
N HIS A 140 0.71 -3.53 9.01
CA HIS A 140 1.66 -2.45 9.29
C HIS A 140 2.33 -1.85 8.04
N GLY A 141 2.39 -2.59 6.92
CA GLY A 141 2.98 -2.08 5.66
C GLY A 141 4.50 -1.89 5.68
N TYR A 142 5.14 -2.15 6.82
CA TYR A 142 6.59 -2.04 6.98
C TYR A 142 7.41 -3.01 6.11
N SER A 143 8.69 -2.67 5.93
CA SER A 143 9.69 -3.49 5.22
C SER A 143 10.89 -3.81 6.13
N ASN A 144 11.62 -4.89 5.81
CA ASN A 144 12.85 -5.24 6.54
C ASN A 144 13.86 -4.08 6.49
N GLY A 145 14.47 -3.78 7.63
CA GLY A 145 15.40 -2.67 7.78
C GLY A 145 14.75 -1.29 7.80
N GLN A 146 13.42 -1.18 7.87
CA GLN A 146 12.76 0.12 7.96
C GLN A 146 13.07 0.80 9.29
N LYS A 147 13.60 2.02 9.22
CA LYS A 147 13.93 2.83 10.39
C LYS A 147 12.67 3.42 11.01
N VAL A 148 12.48 3.19 12.31
CA VAL A 148 11.29 3.59 13.07
C VAL A 148 11.68 4.20 14.41
N ILE A 149 10.82 5.06 14.95
CA ILE A 149 10.89 5.56 16.33
C ILE A 149 9.85 4.83 17.16
N HIS A 150 10.26 4.27 18.29
CA HIS A 150 9.35 3.78 19.30
C HIS A 150 9.07 4.88 20.33
N THR A 151 7.80 5.15 20.62
CA THR A 151 7.40 6.06 21.70
C THR A 151 6.40 5.38 22.61
N ALA A 152 6.54 5.55 23.93
CA ALA A 152 5.64 4.97 24.92
C ALA A 152 5.75 5.70 26.26
N THR A 153 4.62 5.84 26.96
CA THR A 153 4.61 6.37 28.34
C THR A 153 5.35 5.43 29.29
N THR A 154 5.23 4.12 29.09
CA THR A 154 6.01 3.08 29.75
C THR A 154 6.46 2.12 28.68
N SER A 155 7.77 2.03 28.46
CA SER A 155 8.31 1.19 27.39
C SER A 155 8.28 -0.30 27.78
N SER A 156 7.99 -1.14 26.80
CA SER A 156 8.24 -2.58 26.90
C SER A 156 9.72 -2.81 27.21
N GLY A 157 10.03 -3.75 28.10
CA GLY A 157 11.40 -3.99 28.55
C GLY A 157 12.31 -4.35 27.36
N GLY A 158 13.52 -3.77 27.32
CA GLY A 158 14.42 -3.86 26.17
C GLY A 158 14.23 -2.73 25.14
N LEU A 159 13.08 -2.06 25.13
CA LEU A 159 12.85 -0.83 24.38
C LEU A 159 12.97 0.40 25.28
N VAL A 160 13.33 1.50 24.65
CA VAL A 160 13.45 2.83 25.26
C VAL A 160 12.51 3.79 24.54
N ASP A 161 11.88 4.67 25.30
CA ASP A 161 11.05 5.74 24.76
C ASP A 161 11.88 6.69 23.89
N ASN A 162 11.31 7.10 22.77
CA ASN A 162 11.97 7.84 21.68
C ASN A 162 13.20 7.14 21.06
N GLY A 163 13.42 5.85 21.34
CA GLY A 163 14.49 5.07 20.72
C GLY A 163 14.27 4.84 19.22
N ILE A 164 15.34 4.89 18.45
CA ILE A 164 15.34 4.57 17.02
C ILE A 164 15.72 3.10 16.84
N TYR A 165 14.90 2.38 16.09
CA TYR A 165 15.06 0.96 15.81
C TYR A 165 14.86 0.67 14.33
N TYR A 166 15.14 -0.58 13.94
CA TYR A 166 14.93 -1.07 12.58
C TYR A 166 13.99 -2.26 12.61
N ALA A 167 12.93 -2.20 11.80
CA ALA A 167 11.90 -3.23 11.75
C ALA A 167 12.38 -4.47 10.98
N THR A 168 12.12 -5.63 11.55
CA THR A 168 12.24 -6.94 10.90
C THR A 168 10.84 -7.52 10.78
N VAL A 169 10.35 -7.69 9.56
CA VAL A 169 9.01 -8.15 9.25
C VAL A 169 8.95 -9.67 9.38
N VAL A 170 8.05 -10.16 10.22
CA VAL A 170 7.76 -11.60 10.37
C VAL A 170 6.65 -11.99 9.41
N ASP A 171 5.56 -11.23 9.40
CA ASP A 171 4.43 -11.38 8.49
C ASP A 171 3.74 -10.02 8.29
N LYS A 172 2.56 -9.97 7.64
CA LYS A 172 1.84 -8.71 7.34
C LYS A 172 1.34 -7.95 8.58
N ASN A 173 1.30 -8.62 9.73
CA ASN A 173 0.74 -8.12 10.98
C ASN A 173 1.75 -8.14 12.13
N THR A 174 2.95 -8.70 11.93
CA THR A 174 3.89 -8.95 13.03
C THR A 174 5.28 -8.49 12.64
N ILE A 175 5.89 -7.70 13.52
CA ILE A 175 7.27 -7.25 13.40
C ILE A 175 8.10 -7.62 14.63
N LYS A 176 9.41 -7.59 14.45
CA LYS A 176 10.42 -7.51 15.50
C LYS A 176 11.23 -6.22 15.31
N LEU A 177 11.97 -5.82 16.33
CA LEU A 177 12.82 -4.63 16.28
C LEU A 177 14.27 -5.01 16.52
N SER A 178 15.18 -4.35 15.81
CA SER A 178 16.63 -4.51 15.95
C SER A 178 17.31 -3.16 16.21
N ASN A 179 18.47 -3.17 16.86
CA ASN A 179 19.20 -1.95 17.22
C ASN A 179 19.86 -1.24 16.01
N ASN A 180 20.19 -1.99 14.96
CA ASN A 180 20.83 -1.43 13.77
C ASN A 180 20.27 -2.06 12.49
N TYR A 181 20.55 -1.40 11.36
CA TYR A 181 20.04 -1.77 10.05
C TYR A 181 20.49 -3.18 9.63
N TYR A 182 21.79 -3.48 9.77
CA TYR A 182 22.38 -4.75 9.34
C TYR A 182 21.79 -5.93 10.10
N ASP A 183 21.60 -5.80 11.41
CA ASP A 183 20.95 -6.80 12.24
C ASP A 183 19.50 -7.06 11.81
N ALA A 184 18.80 -6.05 11.28
CA ALA A 184 17.40 -6.19 10.86
C ALA A 184 17.21 -6.88 9.51
N ILE A 185 18.20 -6.78 8.61
CA ILE A 185 18.13 -7.30 7.23
C ILE A 185 18.90 -8.61 7.03
N ASN A 186 19.63 -9.07 8.04
CA ASN A 186 20.38 -10.32 7.97
C ASN A 186 19.45 -11.54 7.80
N GLU A 187 19.94 -12.63 7.22
CA GLU A 187 19.18 -13.89 7.08
C GLU A 187 18.71 -14.43 8.43
N GLU A 188 19.56 -14.27 9.45
CA GLU A 188 19.23 -14.47 10.86
C GLU A 188 19.28 -13.11 11.58
N PRO A 189 18.12 -12.44 11.74
CA PRO A 189 18.07 -11.12 12.34
C PRO A 189 18.44 -11.13 13.83
N LYS A 190 19.23 -10.15 14.28
CA LYS A 190 19.52 -9.95 15.71
C LYS A 190 18.54 -8.96 16.31
N VAL A 191 17.48 -9.49 16.89
CA VAL A 191 16.36 -8.72 17.42
C VAL A 191 16.57 -8.35 18.90
N ILE A 192 15.84 -7.34 19.34
CA ILE A 192 15.81 -6.88 20.73
C ILE A 192 15.06 -7.91 21.56
N ASN A 193 15.66 -8.30 22.68
CA ASN A 193 15.01 -9.11 23.69
C ASN A 193 13.97 -8.27 24.45
N ILE A 194 12.70 -8.62 24.30
CA ILE A 194 11.60 -7.95 24.98
C ILE A 194 11.35 -8.64 26.32
N THR A 195 11.58 -7.93 27.42
CA THR A 195 11.49 -8.53 28.78
C THR A 195 10.19 -8.20 29.53
N SER A 196 9.42 -7.24 29.04
CA SER A 196 8.07 -6.92 29.57
C SER A 196 7.19 -6.34 28.47
N ALA A 197 5.87 -6.44 28.62
CA ALA A 197 4.90 -5.97 27.65
C ALA A 197 4.23 -4.66 28.09
N SER A 198 4.25 -3.65 27.24
CA SER A 198 3.55 -2.36 27.43
C SER A 198 3.06 -1.83 26.08
N SER A 199 2.13 -0.90 26.10
CA SER A 199 1.62 -0.25 24.88
C SER A 199 2.59 0.82 24.38
N GLY A 200 2.60 1.07 23.08
CA GLY A 200 3.43 2.10 22.48
C GLY A 200 3.01 2.44 21.06
N THR A 201 3.86 3.21 20.38
CA THR A 201 3.69 3.62 18.99
C THR A 201 4.98 3.36 18.22
N ILE A 202 4.85 2.82 17.01
CA ILE A 202 5.93 2.68 16.04
C ILE A 202 5.72 3.70 14.93
N SER A 203 6.69 4.58 14.74
CA SER A 203 6.62 5.72 13.82
C SER A 203 7.75 5.64 12.78
N PRO A 204 7.48 5.19 11.54
CA PRO A 204 8.44 5.22 10.45
C PRO A 204 9.04 6.61 10.19
N ILE A 205 10.37 6.68 10.09
CA ILE A 205 11.09 7.92 9.80
C ILE A 205 11.14 8.10 8.29
N ASN A 206 10.49 9.16 7.79
CA ASN A 206 10.45 9.57 6.38
C ASN A 206 10.58 8.44 5.32
N PRO A 207 9.76 7.38 5.41
CA PRO A 207 9.91 6.18 4.58
C PRO A 207 9.53 6.44 3.12
N PRO A 208 9.97 5.60 2.17
CA PRO A 208 9.34 5.54 0.86
C PRO A 208 7.86 5.11 1.02
N ILE A 209 6.94 5.90 0.48
CA ILE A 209 5.51 5.61 0.48
C ILE A 209 5.14 5.07 -0.90
N LYS A 210 4.44 3.94 -0.94
CA LYS A 210 3.91 3.35 -2.18
C LYS A 210 2.43 3.71 -2.29
N LEU A 211 2.06 4.35 -3.39
CA LEU A 211 0.72 4.86 -3.64
C LEU A 211 0.23 4.33 -4.98
N GLU A 212 -1.07 4.13 -5.11
CA GLU A 212 -1.64 3.65 -6.36
C GLU A 212 -2.10 4.81 -7.23
N LYS A 213 -1.80 4.73 -8.52
CA LYS A 213 -2.32 5.66 -9.52
C LYS A 213 -3.85 5.57 -9.56
N ASN A 214 -4.46 6.70 -9.89
CA ASN A 214 -5.91 6.90 -9.99
C ASN A 214 -6.66 6.97 -8.67
N LEU A 215 -5.99 6.78 -7.52
CA LEU A 215 -6.57 7.12 -6.21
C LEU A 215 -6.46 8.63 -5.95
N LYS A 216 -7.32 9.15 -5.08
CA LYS A 216 -7.07 10.45 -4.45
C LYS A 216 -6.10 10.23 -3.30
N ILE A 217 -4.99 10.98 -3.27
CA ILE A 217 -4.04 10.90 -2.15
C ILE A 217 -4.32 12.07 -1.21
N TYR A 218 -4.44 11.76 0.07
CA TYR A 218 -4.69 12.74 1.12
C TYR A 218 -3.60 12.63 2.18
N PHE A 219 -2.76 13.64 2.29
CA PHE A 219 -1.86 13.79 3.42
C PHE A 219 -2.64 14.49 4.54
N ASP A 220 -2.91 13.76 5.61
CA ASP A 220 -3.52 14.30 6.83
C ASP A 220 -2.45 15.07 7.61
N LEU A 221 -2.67 16.37 7.75
CA LEU A 221 -1.78 17.34 8.38
C LEU A 221 -2.38 17.89 9.68
N SER A 222 -3.38 17.21 10.26
CA SER A 222 -4.07 17.63 11.48
C SER A 222 -3.30 17.34 12.77
N ASP A 223 -2.22 16.55 12.72
CA ASP A 223 -1.49 16.11 13.91
C ASP A 223 -0.85 17.31 14.64
N SER A 224 -1.14 17.45 15.94
CA SER A 224 -0.71 18.60 16.74
C SER A 224 0.81 18.70 16.89
N SER A 225 1.55 17.63 16.63
CA SER A 225 3.01 17.69 16.54
C SER A 225 3.52 18.57 15.39
N LEU A 226 2.66 18.99 14.46
CA LEU A 226 3.02 19.88 13.36
C LEU A 226 2.83 21.37 13.70
N SER A 227 2.42 21.70 14.93
CA SER A 227 2.26 23.07 15.43
C SER A 227 3.11 23.34 16.67
N PHE A 228 3.13 24.59 17.10
CA PHE A 228 3.69 25.04 18.38
C PHE A 228 2.79 26.10 19.00
N THR A 229 2.94 26.33 20.31
CA THR A 229 2.17 27.35 21.04
C THR A 229 3.11 28.44 21.54
N ASP A 230 2.76 29.69 21.27
CA ASP A 230 3.41 30.88 21.82
C ASP A 230 2.35 31.81 22.41
N GLY A 231 2.55 32.28 23.64
CA GLY A 231 1.57 33.13 24.33
C GLY A 231 0.15 32.55 24.45
N GLY A 232 0.00 31.22 24.44
CA GLY A 232 -1.32 30.54 24.48
C GLY A 232 -2.04 30.45 23.13
N VAL A 233 -1.42 30.90 22.04
CA VAL A 233 -1.94 30.79 20.68
C VAL A 233 -1.15 29.73 19.90
N SER A 234 -1.85 28.86 19.18
CA SER A 234 -1.22 27.83 18.34
C SER A 234 -0.90 28.38 16.95
N TYR A 235 0.30 28.08 16.47
CA TYR A 235 0.81 28.42 15.15
C TYR A 235 1.33 27.18 14.44
N SER A 236 1.11 27.09 13.13
CA SER A 236 1.69 26.04 12.30
C SER A 236 3.21 26.11 12.38
N ALA A 237 3.88 25.00 12.70
CA ALA A 237 5.34 24.94 12.78
C ALA A 237 5.99 24.66 11.42
N PHE A 238 5.24 24.04 10.50
CA PHE A 238 5.72 23.59 9.20
C PHE A 238 4.71 23.88 8.09
N ASP A 239 5.24 24.08 6.89
CA ASP A 239 4.56 23.75 5.65
C ASP A 239 4.89 22.31 5.22
N PHE A 240 3.99 21.68 4.47
CA PHE A 240 4.20 20.36 3.88
C PHE A 240 4.16 20.46 2.35
N ASN A 241 5.25 20.07 1.69
CA ASN A 241 5.43 20.26 0.26
C ASN A 241 5.78 18.96 -0.44
N LEU A 242 5.34 18.86 -1.71
CA LEU A 242 5.76 17.82 -2.63
C LEU A 242 6.76 18.39 -3.64
N TYR A 243 7.66 17.54 -4.12
CA TYR A 243 8.79 17.89 -4.96
C TYR A 243 8.96 16.86 -6.08
N THR A 244 9.59 17.28 -7.17
CA THR A 244 9.88 16.42 -8.34
C THR A 244 11.28 15.82 -8.33
N ASP A 245 12.13 16.21 -7.37
CA ASP A 245 13.50 15.74 -7.26
C ASP A 245 13.87 15.33 -5.82
N PRO A 246 14.78 14.36 -5.65
CA PRO A 246 15.17 13.86 -4.34
C PRO A 246 15.96 14.86 -3.50
N LYS A 247 16.45 15.99 -4.06
CA LYS A 247 17.12 17.04 -3.29
C LYS A 247 16.15 18.09 -2.77
N LEU A 248 14.86 18.00 -3.14
CA LEU A 248 13.78 18.90 -2.73
C LEU A 248 13.98 20.33 -3.24
N ASN A 249 14.56 20.48 -4.44
CA ASN A 249 14.82 21.79 -5.02
C ASN A 249 13.63 22.32 -5.84
N ASN A 250 12.84 21.42 -6.42
CA ASN A 250 11.78 21.75 -7.37
C ASN A 250 10.42 21.30 -6.83
N SER A 251 9.66 22.24 -6.26
CA SER A 251 8.31 22.00 -5.78
C SER A 251 7.39 21.53 -6.91
N PHE A 252 6.52 20.57 -6.60
CA PHE A 252 5.50 20.06 -7.50
C PHE A 252 4.18 20.76 -7.24
N PHE A 253 3.47 21.12 -8.31
CA PHE A 253 2.12 21.72 -8.24
C PHE A 253 1.16 21.12 -9.26
N THR A 254 1.65 20.85 -10.48
CA THR A 254 0.87 20.26 -11.58
C THR A 254 1.73 19.35 -12.48
N SER A 255 1.08 18.37 -13.09
CA SER A 255 1.59 17.48 -14.14
C SER A 255 1.78 18.23 -15.47
N GLY A 256 0.97 19.26 -15.72
CA GLY A 256 0.86 19.96 -17.01
C GLY A 256 -0.05 19.27 -18.03
N GLU A 257 -0.64 18.12 -17.70
CA GLU A 257 -1.54 17.37 -18.59
C GLU A 257 -2.96 17.96 -18.63
N SER A 258 -3.36 18.67 -17.57
CA SER A 258 -4.65 19.33 -17.46
C SER A 258 -4.49 20.79 -17.03
N ALA A 259 -5.55 21.59 -17.21
CA ALA A 259 -5.57 23.00 -16.79
C ALA A 259 -5.64 23.16 -15.26
N ASP A 260 -6.00 22.09 -14.53
CA ASP A 260 -6.14 22.08 -13.09
C ASP A 260 -4.82 21.77 -12.39
N PHE A 261 -4.61 22.34 -11.20
CA PHE A 261 -3.51 21.92 -10.33
C PHE A 261 -3.80 20.55 -9.73
N ASN A 262 -2.79 19.68 -9.71
CA ASN A 262 -2.90 18.40 -9.01
C ASN A 262 -2.94 18.60 -7.49
N LEU A 263 -2.34 19.67 -6.96
CA LEU A 263 -2.27 19.90 -5.52
C LEU A 263 -3.33 20.88 -5.03
N SER A 264 -3.89 20.58 -3.85
CA SER A 264 -4.84 21.43 -3.14
C SER A 264 -4.60 21.30 -1.64
N THR A 265 -4.43 22.41 -0.94
CA THR A 265 -4.22 22.46 0.52
C THR A 265 -5.39 23.12 1.21
N ILE A 266 -5.79 22.63 2.39
CA ILE A 266 -6.89 23.19 3.20
C ILE A 266 -6.46 23.17 4.67
N GLY A 267 -6.89 24.17 5.44
CA GLY A 267 -6.71 24.25 6.88
C GLY A 267 -5.29 24.66 7.32
N ARG A 268 -5.15 24.96 8.61
CA ARG A 268 -3.88 25.29 9.26
C ARG A 268 -3.23 24.02 9.81
N ILE A 269 -2.02 23.74 9.33
CA ILE A 269 -1.26 22.53 9.65
C ILE A 269 -1.02 22.39 11.16
N GLY A 270 -1.35 21.22 11.70
CA GLY A 270 -1.24 20.87 13.11
C GLY A 270 -2.18 21.62 14.06
N ILE A 271 -3.16 22.33 13.52
CA ILE A 271 -4.15 23.10 14.30
C ILE A 271 -5.57 22.67 13.94
N ASP A 272 -5.92 22.75 12.66
CA ASP A 272 -7.28 22.46 12.22
C ASP A 272 -7.44 20.94 12.02
N ALA A 273 -8.55 20.38 12.54
CA ALA A 273 -8.82 18.94 12.47
C ALA A 273 -9.00 18.41 11.03
N ASN A 274 -9.22 19.29 10.05
CA ASN A 274 -9.35 18.97 8.63
C ASN A 274 -8.14 19.43 7.80
N ALA A 275 -7.04 19.82 8.43
CA ALA A 275 -5.85 20.29 7.72
C ALA A 275 -5.26 19.17 6.83
N ASN A 276 -5.06 19.47 5.54
CA ASN A 276 -4.56 18.46 4.59
C ASN A 276 -3.92 19.05 3.33
N LEU A 277 -3.13 18.18 2.68
CA LEU A 277 -2.72 18.33 1.29
C LEU A 277 -3.30 17.16 0.46
N THR A 278 -4.12 17.50 -0.52
CA THR A 278 -4.72 16.54 -1.46
C THR A 278 -3.97 16.55 -2.79
N VAL A 279 -3.61 15.36 -3.28
CA VAL A 279 -3.14 15.13 -4.66
C VAL A 279 -4.29 14.54 -5.49
N LYS A 280 -4.69 15.28 -6.53
CA LYS A 280 -5.76 14.95 -7.47
C LYS A 280 -5.17 14.51 -8.81
N ASN A 281 -5.99 13.83 -9.60
CA ASN A 281 -5.64 13.33 -10.93
C ASN A 281 -4.29 12.59 -10.96
N VAL A 282 -4.07 11.71 -9.99
CA VAL A 282 -2.79 11.02 -9.78
C VAL A 282 -2.37 10.18 -11.00
N GLY A 283 -3.32 9.75 -11.83
CA GLY A 283 -3.05 9.08 -13.10
C GLY A 283 -2.25 9.93 -14.11
N GLU A 284 -2.28 11.26 -14.00
CA GLU A 284 -1.50 12.18 -14.85
C GLU A 284 -0.03 12.29 -14.39
N ILE A 285 0.30 11.80 -13.20
CA ILE A 285 1.62 12.00 -12.59
C ILE A 285 2.52 10.81 -12.93
N ASN A 286 3.29 10.95 -14.00
CA ASN A 286 4.23 9.93 -14.48
C ASN A 286 5.66 10.13 -13.96
N ARG A 287 5.79 10.42 -12.66
CA ARG A 287 7.10 10.60 -11.99
C ARG A 287 7.00 10.27 -10.51
N VAL A 288 8.14 9.94 -9.90
CA VAL A 288 8.26 9.84 -8.44
C VAL A 288 8.14 11.25 -7.86
N LEU A 289 7.33 11.40 -6.83
CA LEU A 289 7.29 12.61 -6.03
C LEU A 289 8.12 12.43 -4.76
N TYR A 290 8.53 13.54 -4.16
CA TYR A 290 9.21 13.54 -2.87
C TYR A 290 8.48 14.47 -1.93
N TYR A 291 8.39 14.15 -0.65
CA TYR A 291 7.64 14.92 0.34
C TYR A 291 8.54 15.40 1.47
N ASN A 292 8.29 16.59 2.01
CA ASN A 292 9.01 17.04 3.20
C ASN A 292 8.22 18.08 4.00
N LEU A 293 8.62 18.24 5.27
CA LEU A 293 8.23 19.37 6.10
C LEU A 293 9.27 20.49 5.96
N ASN A 294 8.80 21.71 5.79
CA ASN A 294 9.62 22.93 5.77
C ASN A 294 9.25 23.77 6.99
N PRO A 295 10.17 24.07 7.91
CA PRO A 295 9.84 24.88 9.07
C PRO A 295 9.46 26.30 8.62
N ILE A 296 8.45 26.85 9.27
CA ILE A 296 7.98 28.22 9.07
C ILE A 296 7.97 28.97 10.41
N ASN A 297 7.65 30.26 10.38
CA ASN A 297 7.62 31.12 11.57
C ASN A 297 8.95 31.14 12.33
N GLU A 298 10.09 31.12 11.64
CA GLU A 298 11.43 30.84 12.21
C GLU A 298 11.80 31.68 13.45
N LEU A 299 11.30 32.92 13.54
CA LEU A 299 11.55 33.81 14.69
C LEU A 299 10.80 33.39 15.97
N LEU A 300 9.61 32.80 15.83
CA LEU A 300 8.75 32.39 16.95
C LEU A 300 8.81 30.88 17.20
N ASN A 301 9.13 30.11 16.16
CA ASN A 301 9.11 28.66 16.21
C ASN A 301 10.24 28.10 17.08
N SER A 302 10.00 26.97 17.70
CA SER A 302 10.98 26.34 18.59
C SER A 302 12.17 25.76 17.83
N THR A 303 13.33 25.73 18.48
CA THR A 303 14.56 25.13 17.94
C THR A 303 14.45 23.63 17.66
N LEU A 304 13.50 22.94 18.31
CA LEU A 304 13.18 21.53 18.05
C LEU A 304 12.50 21.34 16.69
N LYS A 305 11.70 22.31 16.24
CA LYS A 305 10.98 22.28 14.96
C LYS A 305 11.84 22.85 13.83
N THR A 306 12.46 24.01 14.04
CA THR A 306 13.33 24.63 13.03
C THR A 306 14.60 23.82 12.77
N GLY A 307 15.06 23.05 13.76
CA GLY A 307 16.15 22.09 13.65
C GLY A 307 15.74 20.73 13.07
N ILE A 308 14.69 20.64 12.25
CA ILE A 308 14.26 19.40 11.58
C ILE A 308 15.41 18.77 10.81
N ILE A 309 15.53 17.44 10.91
CA ILE A 309 16.58 16.68 10.24
C ILE A 309 15.94 15.77 9.20
N ARG A 310 16.41 15.90 7.96
CA ARG A 310 16.10 14.98 6.89
C ARG A 310 17.01 13.77 6.95
N ASP A 311 16.50 12.65 7.46
CA ASP A 311 17.29 11.43 7.61
C ASP A 311 17.39 10.65 6.29
N THR A 312 18.60 10.43 5.82
CA THR A 312 18.86 9.61 4.62
C THR A 312 19.69 8.37 4.96
N THR A 313 20.12 8.23 6.22
CA THR A 313 21.03 7.18 6.64
C THR A 313 20.26 5.89 6.91
N ASN A 314 20.59 4.84 6.15
CA ASN A 314 19.92 3.53 6.18
C ASN A 314 18.42 3.60 5.86
N ILE A 315 18.01 4.56 5.03
CA ILE A 315 16.63 4.69 4.53
C ILE A 315 16.67 4.74 3.01
N ALA A 316 16.44 3.60 2.37
CA ALA A 316 16.38 3.53 0.91
C ALA A 316 15.22 4.40 0.39
N ASN A 317 15.50 5.27 -0.59
CA ASN A 317 14.52 6.18 -1.19
C ASN A 317 13.75 7.03 -0.16
N SER A 318 14.44 7.54 0.87
CA SER A 318 13.87 8.42 1.90
C SER A 318 13.04 9.56 1.28
N ASN A 319 11.93 9.93 1.93
CA ASN A 319 11.03 11.00 1.48
C ASN A 319 10.38 10.78 0.11
N SER A 320 10.41 9.59 -0.48
CA SER A 320 9.78 9.36 -1.79
C SER A 320 8.32 8.93 -1.65
N ALA A 321 7.50 9.37 -2.60
CA ALA A 321 6.14 8.90 -2.84
C ALA A 321 6.10 8.31 -4.26
N ILE A 322 6.10 6.99 -4.32
CA ILE A 322 6.18 6.20 -5.55
C ILE A 322 4.76 5.86 -5.99
N LEU A 323 4.41 6.28 -7.20
CA LEU A 323 3.11 5.99 -7.81
C LEU A 323 3.21 4.69 -8.63
N LEU A 324 2.44 3.68 -8.22
CA LEU A 324 2.36 2.36 -8.83
C LEU A 324 1.02 2.21 -9.53
N ASP A 325 0.97 1.47 -10.64
CA ASP A 325 -0.31 1.14 -11.26
C ASP A 325 -1.11 0.21 -10.34
N ASN A 326 -2.44 0.27 -10.41
CA ASN A 326 -3.28 -0.59 -9.60
C ASN A 326 -3.02 -2.06 -9.95
N PRO A 327 -2.77 -2.94 -8.95
CA PRO A 327 -2.34 -4.32 -9.20
C PRO A 327 -3.40 -5.19 -9.89
N LEU A 328 -4.66 -4.78 -9.87
CA LEU A 328 -5.74 -5.45 -10.56
C LEU A 328 -5.82 -5.06 -12.04
N SER A 329 -5.23 -3.94 -12.44
CA SER A 329 -5.23 -3.48 -13.82
C SER A 329 -4.28 -4.29 -14.71
N ASN A 330 -4.34 -4.03 -16.01
CA ASN A 330 -3.55 -4.66 -17.08
C ASN A 330 -4.08 -6.05 -17.48
N GLN A 331 -3.28 -6.77 -18.27
CA GLN A 331 -3.62 -8.08 -18.80
C GLN A 331 -3.69 -9.12 -17.67
N GLN A 332 -4.81 -9.82 -17.60
CA GLN A 332 -5.08 -10.90 -16.65
C GLN A 332 -5.48 -12.15 -17.42
N THR A 333 -4.95 -13.30 -17.00
CA THR A 333 -5.37 -14.62 -17.50
C THR A 333 -6.46 -15.18 -16.60
N LEU A 334 -7.57 -15.63 -17.18
CA LEU A 334 -8.72 -16.11 -16.43
C LEU A 334 -8.49 -17.53 -15.92
N VAL A 335 -8.78 -17.76 -14.63
CA VAL A 335 -8.69 -19.08 -13.97
C VAL A 335 -10.06 -19.69 -13.64
N GLY A 336 -11.12 -18.89 -13.75
CA GLY A 336 -12.49 -19.33 -13.52
C GLY A 336 -13.45 -18.44 -14.26
N VAL A 337 -14.42 -19.02 -14.95
CA VAL A 337 -15.36 -18.27 -15.79
C VAL A 337 -16.77 -18.84 -15.60
N GLY A 338 -17.68 -17.98 -15.16
CA GLY A 338 -19.12 -18.21 -15.14
C GLY A 338 -19.81 -17.46 -16.28
N SER A 339 -21.14 -17.45 -16.31
CA SER A 339 -21.88 -16.73 -17.35
C SER A 339 -21.74 -15.21 -17.23
N THR A 340 -21.75 -14.68 -16.00
CA THR A 340 -21.69 -13.24 -15.65
C THR A 340 -20.54 -12.90 -14.71
N THR A 341 -19.59 -13.82 -14.55
CA THR A 341 -18.44 -13.62 -13.67
C THR A 341 -17.21 -14.23 -14.29
N PHE A 342 -16.05 -13.65 -13.99
CA PHE A 342 -14.78 -14.29 -14.26
C PHE A 342 -13.82 -14.01 -13.11
N SER A 343 -12.77 -14.81 -12.99
CA SER A 343 -11.81 -14.70 -11.91
C SER A 343 -10.39 -14.88 -12.39
N PHE A 344 -9.46 -14.19 -11.75
CA PHE A 344 -8.03 -14.26 -11.98
C PHE A 344 -7.26 -14.21 -10.66
N ILE A 345 -6.01 -14.63 -10.68
CA ILE A 345 -5.14 -14.61 -9.50
C ILE A 345 -4.35 -13.30 -9.52
N SER A 346 -4.44 -12.52 -8.44
CA SER A 346 -3.57 -11.37 -8.22
C SER A 346 -2.44 -11.74 -7.27
N ALA A 347 -1.22 -11.29 -7.60
CA ALA A 347 -0.06 -11.42 -6.71
C ALA A 347 -0.11 -10.45 -5.52
N VAL A 348 -0.88 -9.36 -5.65
CA VAL A 348 -0.96 -8.30 -4.65
C VAL A 348 -2.40 -8.14 -4.18
N LEU A 349 -2.56 -7.96 -2.87
CA LEU A 349 -3.86 -7.66 -2.27
C LEU A 349 -4.29 -6.25 -2.68
N PRO A 350 -5.52 -6.07 -3.19
CA PRO A 350 -6.05 -4.74 -3.40
C PRO A 350 -6.31 -4.02 -2.07
N GLN A 351 -6.42 -2.69 -2.10
CA GLN A 351 -6.66 -1.89 -0.90
C GLN A 351 -8.00 -2.23 -0.24
N LYS A 352 -9.04 -2.46 -1.05
CA LYS A 352 -10.40 -2.82 -0.64
C LYS A 352 -10.73 -4.24 -1.10
N LEU A 353 -11.48 -4.98 -0.29
CA LEU A 353 -11.88 -6.36 -0.62
C LEU A 353 -12.94 -6.44 -1.73
N GLU A 354 -13.74 -5.38 -1.88
CA GLU A 354 -14.82 -5.31 -2.86
C GLU A 354 -14.89 -3.90 -3.43
N TYR A 355 -15.01 -3.79 -4.75
CA TYR A 355 -15.24 -2.53 -5.45
C TYR A 355 -16.58 -2.62 -6.18
N THR A 356 -17.38 -1.56 -6.08
CA THR A 356 -18.63 -1.40 -6.83
C THR A 356 -18.46 -0.32 -7.90
N SER A 357 -19.41 -0.21 -8.83
CA SER A 357 -19.38 0.83 -9.87
C SER A 357 -19.40 2.27 -9.33
N SER A 358 -19.80 2.49 -8.07
CA SER A 358 -19.71 3.80 -7.41
C SER A 358 -18.32 4.13 -6.90
N ASP A 359 -17.45 3.12 -6.72
CA ASP A 359 -16.11 3.31 -6.19
C ASP A 359 -15.13 3.85 -7.26
N GLY A 360 -15.48 3.89 -8.54
CA GLY A 360 -14.58 4.32 -9.60
C GLY A 360 -14.95 3.80 -10.98
N VAL A 361 -13.99 3.88 -11.90
CA VAL A 361 -14.15 3.40 -13.28
C VAL A 361 -13.52 2.01 -13.39
N PHE A 362 -14.35 1.04 -13.79
CA PHE A 362 -13.95 -0.34 -13.98
C PHE A 362 -14.43 -0.81 -15.35
N SER A 363 -13.50 -1.26 -16.18
CA SER A 363 -13.83 -1.79 -17.51
C SER A 363 -12.81 -2.83 -17.92
N TYR A 364 -13.16 -3.70 -18.86
CA TYR A 364 -12.22 -4.63 -19.45
C TYR A 364 -12.37 -4.66 -20.97
N THR A 365 -11.29 -5.06 -21.63
CA THR A 365 -11.27 -5.40 -23.05
C THR A 365 -10.70 -6.80 -23.21
N THR A 366 -11.02 -7.49 -24.30
CA THR A 366 -10.53 -8.83 -24.57
C THR A 366 -10.38 -9.03 -26.07
N ASN A 367 -9.51 -9.95 -26.45
CA ASN A 367 -9.33 -10.44 -27.81
C ASN A 367 -10.03 -11.78 -28.05
N SER A 368 -10.80 -12.29 -27.07
CA SER A 368 -11.55 -13.54 -27.23
C SER A 368 -12.59 -13.42 -28.35
N SER A 369 -12.66 -14.43 -29.20
CA SER A 369 -13.58 -14.47 -30.34
C SER A 369 -14.99 -14.97 -29.97
N ASN A 370 -15.21 -15.34 -28.71
CA ASN A 370 -16.45 -15.94 -28.23
C ASN A 370 -17.33 -14.96 -27.44
N VAL A 371 -16.98 -13.67 -27.45
CA VAL A 371 -17.59 -12.65 -26.61
C VAL A 371 -18.58 -11.80 -27.40
N GLU A 372 -19.59 -11.30 -26.69
CA GLU A 372 -20.47 -10.27 -27.20
C GLU A 372 -20.16 -8.95 -26.50
N GLY A 373 -19.78 -7.92 -27.24
CA GLY A 373 -19.50 -6.58 -26.71
C GLY A 373 -19.15 -5.58 -27.82
N PRO A 374 -19.12 -4.27 -27.51
CA PRO A 374 -18.76 -3.22 -28.46
C PRO A 374 -17.30 -3.29 -28.88
N ILE A 375 -16.95 -2.69 -30.03
CA ILE A 375 -15.55 -2.51 -30.42
C ILE A 375 -14.91 -1.46 -29.51
N SER A 376 -13.82 -1.84 -28.83
CA SER A 376 -13.08 -0.96 -27.92
C SER A 376 -12.06 -0.07 -28.64
N ASN A 377 -11.38 -0.62 -29.66
CA ASN A 377 -10.38 0.09 -30.43
C ASN A 377 -10.27 -0.50 -31.85
N VAL A 378 -9.86 0.32 -32.81
CA VAL A 378 -9.54 -0.09 -34.17
C VAL A 378 -8.12 0.34 -34.48
N LYS A 379 -7.29 -0.61 -34.89
CA LYS A 379 -5.92 -0.35 -35.33
C LYS A 379 -5.85 -0.49 -36.84
N VAL A 380 -5.37 0.56 -37.51
CA VAL A 380 -5.03 0.50 -38.94
C VAL A 380 -3.62 -0.05 -39.07
N GLU A 381 -3.45 -1.21 -39.70
CA GLU A 381 -2.13 -1.85 -39.86
C GLU A 381 -1.38 -1.38 -41.10
N ASP A 382 -2.10 -0.97 -42.15
CA ASP A 382 -1.55 -0.43 -43.38
C ASP A 382 -2.31 0.83 -43.78
N GLY A 383 -1.57 1.91 -44.04
CA GLY A 383 -2.11 3.19 -44.46
C GLY A 383 -2.39 3.31 -45.96
N GLY A 384 -1.98 2.32 -46.76
CA GLY A 384 -2.08 2.36 -48.21
C GLY A 384 -1.06 3.29 -48.86
N PHE A 385 -1.10 3.39 -50.19
CA PHE A 385 -0.21 4.23 -50.98
C PHE A 385 -0.80 5.62 -51.25
N GLU A 386 0.05 6.66 -51.19
CA GLU A 386 -0.24 8.06 -51.55
C GLU A 386 -1.24 8.85 -50.66
N TYR A 387 -1.71 8.29 -49.55
CA TYR A 387 -2.48 9.06 -48.56
C TYR A 387 -1.58 10.01 -47.76
N LYS A 388 -1.87 11.33 -47.79
CA LYS A 388 -1.15 12.33 -46.97
C LYS A 388 -1.47 12.23 -45.47
N THR A 389 -2.65 11.74 -45.12
CA THR A 389 -3.11 11.60 -43.73
C THR A 389 -4.15 10.49 -43.67
N LEU A 390 -4.04 9.61 -42.70
CA LEU A 390 -5.01 8.53 -42.53
C LEU A 390 -6.30 9.05 -41.87
N PRO A 391 -7.47 8.63 -42.35
CA PRO A 391 -8.71 8.95 -41.67
C PRO A 391 -8.72 8.30 -40.28
N GLY A 392 -9.04 9.09 -39.26
CA GLY A 392 -9.28 8.59 -37.90
C GLY A 392 -10.74 8.17 -37.73
N ILE A 393 -10.98 7.26 -36.77
CA ILE A 393 -12.33 6.91 -36.33
C ILE A 393 -12.70 7.83 -35.18
N SER A 394 -13.80 8.56 -35.32
CA SER A 394 -14.26 9.51 -34.29
C SER A 394 -15.18 8.87 -33.25
N THR A 395 -15.96 7.85 -33.62
CA THR A 395 -16.98 7.27 -32.74
C THR A 395 -17.32 5.84 -33.16
N ILE A 396 -17.54 4.97 -32.18
CA ILE A 396 -18.01 3.60 -32.36
C ILE A 396 -19.34 3.49 -31.60
N ILE A 397 -20.44 3.17 -32.30
CA ILE A 397 -21.80 3.12 -31.73
C ILE A 397 -22.33 1.67 -31.69
N SER A 398 -21.50 0.69 -32.04
CA SER A 398 -21.91 -0.71 -32.15
C SER A 398 -22.16 -1.34 -30.78
N ASN A 399 -23.34 -1.93 -30.56
CA ASN A 399 -23.62 -2.73 -29.35
C ASN A 399 -22.99 -4.14 -29.41
N LYS A 400 -22.69 -4.63 -30.62
CA LYS A 400 -21.95 -5.86 -30.89
C LYS A 400 -20.84 -5.53 -31.89
N GLY A 401 -19.62 -5.95 -31.59
CA GLY A 401 -18.45 -5.72 -32.43
C GLY A 401 -18.33 -6.68 -33.61
N ASP A 402 -19.25 -7.64 -33.71
CA ASP A 402 -19.40 -8.48 -34.90
C ASP A 402 -20.23 -7.76 -35.97
N ASN A 403 -19.81 -7.84 -37.23
CA ASN A 403 -20.40 -7.15 -38.39
C ASN A 403 -20.60 -5.63 -38.22
N ALA A 404 -19.74 -4.96 -37.45
CA ALA A 404 -19.84 -3.53 -37.24
C ALA A 404 -19.50 -2.75 -38.53
N ILE A 405 -20.31 -1.74 -38.86
CA ILE A 405 -20.03 -0.79 -39.93
C ILE A 405 -19.25 0.39 -39.33
N LEU A 406 -18.02 0.58 -39.77
CA LEU A 406 -17.17 1.69 -39.37
C LEU A 406 -17.18 2.76 -40.47
N GLU A 407 -17.61 3.98 -40.12
CA GLU A 407 -17.64 5.12 -41.05
C GLU A 407 -16.58 6.14 -40.64
N THR A 408 -15.69 6.49 -41.56
CA THR A 408 -14.69 7.55 -41.36
C THR A 408 -15.26 8.91 -41.76
N LYS A 409 -15.18 9.92 -40.89
CA LYS A 409 -15.63 11.29 -41.18
C LYS A 409 -14.51 12.30 -41.01
N GLY A 410 -14.37 13.20 -41.97
CA GLY A 410 -13.42 14.29 -41.91
C GLY A 410 -13.61 15.29 -43.04
N PRO A 411 -13.39 16.59 -42.82
CA PRO A 411 -13.62 17.64 -43.82
C PRO A 411 -12.64 17.59 -45.00
N THR A 412 -11.60 16.75 -44.92
CA THR A 412 -10.53 16.63 -45.92
C THR A 412 -10.51 15.29 -46.65
N ILE A 413 -11.39 14.35 -46.30
CA ILE A 413 -11.49 13.05 -46.96
C ILE A 413 -11.85 13.27 -48.44
N GLY A 414 -11.03 12.73 -49.36
CA GLY A 414 -11.26 12.83 -50.81
C GLY A 414 -10.88 14.18 -51.46
N ARG A 415 -10.27 15.13 -50.72
CA ARG A 415 -9.80 16.39 -51.34
C ARG A 415 -8.56 16.15 -52.21
N ILE A 416 -8.52 16.80 -53.37
CA ILE A 416 -7.39 16.78 -54.29
C ILE A 416 -6.15 17.32 -53.56
N SER A 417 -5.10 16.49 -53.48
CA SER A 417 -3.90 16.80 -52.68
C SER A 417 -3.00 17.85 -53.34
N LYS A 418 -3.02 17.90 -54.68
CA LYS A 418 -2.31 18.84 -55.54
C LYS A 418 -2.96 18.77 -56.92
N SER A 419 -3.41 19.90 -57.46
CA SER A 419 -3.69 20.05 -58.89
C SER A 419 -2.48 20.72 -59.53
N VAL A 420 -1.90 20.07 -60.54
CA VAL A 420 -0.90 20.69 -61.40
C VAL A 420 -1.60 20.95 -62.73
N ILE A 421 -1.76 22.22 -63.06
CA ILE A 421 -2.19 22.61 -64.40
C ILE A 421 -0.94 22.50 -65.28
N GLN A 422 -0.92 21.50 -66.15
CA GLN A 422 0.11 21.34 -67.15
C GLN A 422 -0.28 22.24 -68.32
N ASP A 423 0.32 23.42 -68.34
CA ASP A 423 0.30 24.40 -69.43
C ASP A 423 -1.06 25.11 -69.66
N ILE A 424 -1.23 26.26 -69.01
CA ILE A 424 -2.16 27.30 -69.52
C ILE A 424 -1.40 28.04 -70.61
N GLY A 425 -1.42 27.43 -71.80
CA GLY A 425 -0.69 27.88 -72.97
C GLY A 425 -0.78 29.38 -73.17
N PHE A 426 0.38 30.02 -73.07
CA PHE A 426 0.66 31.27 -73.74
C PHE A 426 2.17 31.30 -74.03
N ASP A 427 2.56 30.75 -75.19
CA ASP A 427 3.75 31.21 -75.89
C ASP A 427 3.49 32.66 -76.33
N TYR A 428 3.67 33.62 -75.41
CA TYR A 428 3.76 35.01 -75.79
C TYR A 428 5.09 35.22 -76.47
N SER A 429 5.05 35.56 -77.76
CA SER A 429 6.18 36.16 -78.46
C SER A 429 6.58 37.43 -77.71
N VAL A 430 7.85 37.53 -77.33
CA VAL A 430 8.46 38.75 -76.79
C VAL A 430 8.52 39.81 -77.90
N ASP A 431 7.41 40.51 -78.11
CA ASP A 431 7.37 41.75 -78.87
C ASP A 431 7.17 42.93 -77.89
N ASN A 432 8.14 43.84 -77.87
CA ASN A 432 8.21 44.97 -76.94
C ASN A 432 7.58 46.25 -77.52
N THR A 433 6.66 46.14 -78.48
CA THR A 433 5.91 47.30 -78.97
C THR A 433 4.41 47.12 -78.76
N LEU A 434 3.92 47.51 -77.57
CA LEU A 434 2.63 48.18 -77.34
C LEU A 434 2.49 48.63 -75.88
#